data_AF-D3J8U4-F1
#
_entry.id   AF-D3J8U4-F1
#
_cell.length_a   1.000
_cell.length_b   1.000
_cell.length_c   1.000
_cell.angle_alpha   90.00
_cell.angle_beta   90.00
_cell.angle_gamma   90.00
#
_symmetry.space_group_name_H-M   'P 1'
#
loop_
_entity.id
_entity.type
_entity.pdbx_description
1 polymer ?
#
loop_
_entity_poly.entity_id
_entity_poly.type
_entity_poly.pdbx_seq_one_letter_code
_entity_poly.pdbx_strand_id
1 'polypeptide(L)'
;TPDYVEQVIKAERPGGVLLTFGGQTALNCGIELEKAGVFAKYKVKIMGTPITSIIETEDRKIFAERVAEIGEKVAPSAAVYSVQEALEAAEKIGYPVMARAAFSLGGLGSGFASNQEELRVLAHQALAHSNQLIIDKSLKGWKEVEYEVVRDAYDNCITVCNMENVDPLGIHTGESIVVAPSQTLSNREYNLLRTTAIKVIRHFGVVGECNIQYALNPYSEEYYIIEVNARLSRSSALASKATGYPLAYVAAKLSLAIPLPEIKNSVTGVTTACFEPSLDYCVVKMPRWDLSKFTRVSKYIGSSMKSVGEVMAIGRKFEEAFQKALRMVDNVNGFDPYLKGVNEQQLKQPTDKRMFVLAAALKAGYTVERIYELTQIDRWFLRKMKNIIDFTNRLEELGTIPGKEMLLEAKKIGFSDKQIAGLIKSTELAVRMQRKETGVLPFVKQIDTVAGEWPASTNYLYMTYNGMENDIDFPGQYTMVIGS
;
A
#
# COMPACT_ATOMS: atom_id res chain seq x y z
N THR A 1 20.62 -1.13 21.70
CA THR A 1 20.81 0.33 21.86
C THR A 1 22.13 0.72 21.19
N PRO A 2 22.37 2.01 20.92
CA PRO A 2 23.64 2.46 20.36
C PRO A 2 24.87 1.93 21.12
N ASP A 3 24.84 1.95 22.46
CA ASP A 3 25.96 1.45 23.29
C ASP A 3 26.31 -0.02 23.01
N TYR A 4 25.30 -0.90 22.93
CA TYR A 4 25.52 -2.31 22.61
C TYR A 4 26.05 -2.49 21.19
N VAL A 5 25.55 -1.71 20.23
CA VAL A 5 26.05 -1.77 18.85
C VAL A 5 27.49 -1.26 18.77
N GLU A 6 27.87 -0.24 19.54
CA GLU A 6 29.27 0.17 19.65
C GLU A 6 30.15 -0.96 20.21
N GLN A 7 29.71 -1.69 21.24
CA GLN A 7 30.49 -2.83 21.76
C GLN A 7 30.68 -3.92 20.69
N VAL A 8 29.65 -4.20 19.88
CA VAL A 8 29.77 -5.14 18.75
C VAL A 8 30.74 -4.60 17.71
N ILE A 9 30.66 -3.33 17.32
CA ILE A 9 31.62 -2.70 16.38
C ILE A 9 33.06 -2.78 16.92
N LYS A 10 33.24 -2.54 18.22
CA LYS A 10 34.54 -2.61 18.89
C LYS A 10 35.11 -4.03 18.90
N ALA A 11 34.27 -5.05 19.05
CA ALA A 11 34.67 -6.45 19.07
C ALA A 11 34.93 -6.99 17.65
N GLU A 12 33.96 -6.83 16.75
CA GLU A 12 33.95 -7.45 15.41
C GLU A 12 34.69 -6.65 14.33
N ARG A 13 34.93 -5.35 14.55
CA ARG A 13 35.64 -4.46 13.61
C ARG A 13 35.15 -4.53 12.16
N PRO A 14 33.83 -4.31 11.90
CA PRO A 14 33.28 -4.44 10.55
C PRO A 14 33.83 -3.35 9.61
N GLY A 15 34.10 -3.70 8.35
CA GLY A 15 34.50 -2.74 7.32
C GLY A 15 33.36 -1.84 6.84
N GLY A 16 32.11 -2.28 6.98
CA GLY A 16 30.94 -1.47 6.65
C GLY A 16 29.66 -1.91 7.35
N VAL A 17 28.66 -1.03 7.35
CA VAL A 17 27.35 -1.21 8.00
C VAL A 17 26.22 -0.83 7.04
N LEU A 18 25.14 -1.61 7.07
CA LEU A 18 23.91 -1.35 6.34
C LEU A 18 22.82 -0.89 7.32
N LEU A 19 22.32 0.33 7.15
CA LEU A 19 21.31 0.92 8.04
C LEU A 19 19.88 0.75 7.52
N THR A 20 19.72 0.53 6.21
CA THR A 20 18.45 0.62 5.48
C THR A 20 17.62 -0.67 5.45
N PHE A 21 17.98 -1.67 6.26
CA PHE A 21 17.35 -3.01 6.26
C PHE A 21 16.57 -3.34 7.54
N GLY A 22 16.73 -2.55 8.60
CA GLY A 22 16.16 -2.83 9.92
C GLY A 22 15.06 -1.87 10.37
N GLY A 23 14.36 -1.25 9.42
CA GLY A 23 13.31 -0.27 9.69
C GLY A 23 13.80 0.92 10.52
N GLN A 24 12.88 1.57 11.24
CA GLN A 24 13.19 2.77 12.01
C GLN A 24 14.23 2.52 13.13
N THR A 25 14.23 1.32 13.71
CA THR A 25 15.17 0.97 14.78
C THR A 25 16.61 1.05 14.30
N ALA A 26 16.91 0.51 13.12
CA ALA A 26 18.25 0.56 12.55
C ALA A 26 18.65 1.97 12.12
N LEU A 27 17.73 2.74 11.52
CA LEU A 27 17.99 4.13 11.13
C LEU A 27 18.34 5.01 12.33
N ASN A 28 17.48 5.01 13.36
CA ASN A 28 17.69 5.83 14.55
C ASN A 28 18.99 5.42 15.27
N CYS A 29 19.26 4.11 15.39
CA CYS A 29 20.51 3.65 15.98
C CYS A 29 21.72 4.11 15.17
N GLY A 30 21.66 4.05 13.83
CA GLY A 30 22.73 4.51 12.96
C GLY A 30 22.97 6.02 13.07
N ILE A 31 21.90 6.82 13.09
CA ILE A 31 21.97 8.28 13.27
C ILE A 31 22.65 8.64 14.59
N GLU A 32 22.28 7.98 15.70
CA GLU A 32 22.90 8.26 17.00
C GLU A 32 24.37 7.82 17.06
N LEU A 33 24.74 6.70 16.43
CA LEU A 33 26.13 6.25 16.32
C LEU A 33 27.00 7.21 15.49
N GLU A 34 26.45 7.76 14.41
CA GLU A 34 27.13 8.78 13.60
C GLU A 34 27.31 10.08 14.36
N LYS A 35 26.26 10.58 15.04
CA LYS A 35 26.36 11.77 15.90
C LYS A 35 27.40 11.60 17.01
N ALA A 36 27.53 10.40 17.57
CA ALA A 36 28.54 10.05 18.56
C ALA A 36 29.95 9.83 17.96
N GLY A 37 30.11 9.94 16.64
CA GLY A 37 31.39 9.76 15.93
C GLY A 37 31.90 8.31 15.95
N VAL A 38 31.04 7.33 16.24
CA VAL A 38 31.43 5.92 16.43
C VAL A 38 31.93 5.32 15.12
N PHE A 39 31.26 5.59 14.00
CA PHE A 39 31.67 5.07 12.69
C PHE A 39 33.04 5.61 12.28
N ALA A 40 33.30 6.91 12.47
CA ALA A 40 34.61 7.52 12.24
C ALA A 40 35.69 6.94 13.17
N LYS A 41 35.40 6.84 14.48
CA LYS A 41 36.30 6.29 15.51
C LYS A 41 36.79 4.87 15.17
N TYR A 42 35.92 4.04 14.60
CA TYR A 42 36.23 2.65 14.27
C TYR A 42 36.40 2.37 12.78
N LYS A 43 36.42 3.40 11.93
CA LYS A 43 36.60 3.31 10.47
C LYS A 43 35.58 2.39 9.79
N VAL A 44 34.33 2.42 10.27
CA VAL A 44 33.22 1.67 9.67
C VAL A 44 32.57 2.52 8.58
N LYS A 45 32.48 1.99 7.36
CA LYS A 45 31.81 2.69 6.25
C LYS A 45 30.30 2.46 6.27
N ILE A 46 29.50 3.52 6.13
CA ILE A 46 28.06 3.37 5.86
C ILE A 46 27.89 2.97 4.40
N MET A 47 27.23 1.84 4.16
CA MET A 47 27.07 1.23 2.85
C MET A 47 25.66 1.48 2.30
N GLY A 48 25.54 1.70 0.98
CA GLY A 48 24.28 2.07 0.33
C GLY A 48 23.97 3.55 0.53
N THR A 49 22.73 3.86 0.91
CA THR A 49 22.25 5.23 1.10
C THR A 49 23.09 6.00 2.11
N PRO A 50 23.62 7.19 1.75
CA PRO A 50 24.35 8.04 2.67
C PRO A 50 23.51 8.43 3.89
N ILE A 51 24.16 8.58 5.05
CA ILE A 51 23.45 8.96 6.28
C ILE A 51 22.85 10.36 6.23
N THR A 52 23.45 11.27 5.46
CA THR A 52 22.89 12.58 5.19
C THR A 52 21.54 12.46 4.49
N SER A 53 21.44 11.63 3.46
CA SER A 53 20.19 11.33 2.76
C SER A 53 19.13 10.77 3.70
N ILE A 54 19.52 9.84 4.59
CA ILE A 54 18.62 9.27 5.60
C ILE A 54 18.06 10.39 6.50
N ILE A 55 18.94 11.23 7.06
CA ILE A 55 18.54 12.34 7.95
C ILE A 55 17.62 13.33 7.21
N GLU A 56 17.99 13.71 5.99
CA GLU A 56 17.23 14.65 5.17
C GLU A 56 15.83 14.13 4.81
N THR A 57 15.64 12.82 4.65
CA THR A 57 14.33 12.22 4.38
C THR A 57 13.47 12.00 5.64
N GLU A 58 14.08 11.84 6.80
CA GLU A 58 13.38 11.59 8.07
C GLU A 58 12.93 12.88 8.78
N ASP A 59 13.68 13.98 8.62
CA ASP A 59 13.28 15.28 9.14
C ASP A 59 12.33 15.99 8.16
N ARG A 60 11.07 16.18 8.56
CA ARG A 60 10.03 16.77 7.70
C ARG A 60 10.37 18.18 7.20
N LYS A 61 11.07 18.98 8.00
CA LYS A 61 11.42 20.36 7.60
C LYS A 61 12.54 20.32 6.55
N ILE A 62 13.59 19.55 6.82
CA ILE A 62 14.70 19.38 5.88
C ILE A 62 14.18 18.74 4.59
N PHE A 63 13.33 17.72 4.67
CA PHE A 63 12.70 17.09 3.52
C PHE A 63 11.95 18.12 2.65
N ALA A 64 11.11 18.96 3.26
CA ALA A 64 10.37 20.00 2.56
C ALA A 64 11.30 21.00 1.85
N GLU A 65 12.36 21.44 2.52
CA GLU A 65 13.37 22.35 1.96
C GLU A 65 14.10 21.70 0.78
N ARG A 66 14.60 20.47 0.94
CA ARG A 66 15.30 19.71 -0.12
C ARG A 66 14.41 19.47 -1.33
N VAL A 67 13.15 19.12 -1.13
CA VAL A 67 12.16 18.93 -2.22
C VAL A 67 11.88 20.26 -2.94
N ALA A 68 11.80 21.38 -2.22
CA ALA A 68 11.55 22.69 -2.82
C ALA A 68 12.70 23.18 -3.71
N GLU A 69 13.96 22.81 -3.40
CA GLU A 69 15.12 23.17 -4.23
C GLU A 69 15.01 22.69 -5.68
N ILE A 70 14.32 21.57 -5.92
CA ILE A 70 14.09 21.01 -7.25
C ILE A 70 12.73 21.41 -7.83
N GLY A 71 12.03 22.36 -7.22
CA GLY A 71 10.73 22.86 -7.67
C GLY A 71 9.56 21.90 -7.45
N GLU A 72 9.77 20.85 -6.66
CA GLU A 72 8.70 19.92 -6.26
C GLU A 72 8.00 20.42 -5.00
N LYS A 73 6.83 19.84 -4.68
CA LYS A 73 5.98 20.30 -3.58
C LYS A 73 5.68 19.18 -2.61
N VAL A 74 5.94 19.42 -1.33
CA VAL A 74 5.34 18.67 -0.24
C VAL A 74 4.00 19.27 0.15
N ALA A 75 3.15 18.50 0.82
CA ALA A 75 1.90 19.02 1.37
C ALA A 75 2.17 20.27 2.24
N PRO A 76 1.54 21.43 1.94
CA PRO A 76 1.78 22.64 2.72
C PRO A 76 1.39 22.44 4.19
N SER A 77 2.28 22.85 5.09
CA SER A 77 2.03 22.81 6.52
C SER A 77 2.65 24.03 7.21
N ALA A 78 2.07 24.44 8.34
CA ALA A 78 2.59 25.52 9.17
C ALA A 78 2.43 25.19 10.64
N ALA A 79 3.50 25.40 11.42
CA ALA A 79 3.40 25.42 12.88
C ALA A 79 2.98 26.83 13.33
N VAL A 80 1.96 26.88 14.17
CA VAL A 80 1.34 28.12 14.66
C VAL A 80 1.14 28.03 16.18
N TYR A 81 1.16 29.18 16.85
CA TYR A 81 1.13 29.28 18.31
C TYR A 81 -0.07 30.08 18.83
N SER A 82 -0.88 30.63 17.94
CA SER A 82 -2.09 31.37 18.28
C SER A 82 -3.22 31.08 17.30
N VAL A 83 -4.47 31.35 17.72
CA VAL A 83 -5.64 31.20 16.83
C VAL A 83 -5.50 32.12 15.61
N GLN A 84 -4.99 33.33 15.80
CA GLN A 84 -4.79 34.28 14.69
C GLN A 84 -3.77 33.75 13.66
N GLU A 85 -2.62 33.25 14.12
CA GLU A 85 -1.64 32.60 13.25
C GLU A 85 -2.22 31.38 12.53
N ALA A 86 -3.09 30.59 13.18
CA ALA A 86 -3.76 29.46 12.56
C ALA A 86 -4.65 29.88 11.38
N LEU A 87 -5.41 30.97 11.55
CA LEU A 87 -6.27 31.51 10.51
C LEU A 87 -5.45 32.08 9.34
N GLU A 88 -4.39 32.82 9.63
CA GLU A 88 -3.46 33.36 8.62
C GLU A 88 -2.73 32.26 7.86
N ALA A 89 -2.30 31.20 8.55
CA ALA A 89 -1.69 30.04 7.93
C ALA A 89 -2.69 29.32 7.00
N ALA A 90 -3.93 29.12 7.45
CA ALA A 90 -4.95 28.48 6.64
C ALA A 90 -5.39 29.32 5.44
N GLU A 91 -5.34 30.65 5.51
CA GLU A 91 -5.58 31.53 4.37
C GLU A 91 -4.47 31.38 3.31
N LYS A 92 -3.21 31.25 3.73
CA LYS A 92 -2.07 30.99 2.83
C LYS A 92 -2.09 29.57 2.25
N ILE A 93 -2.40 28.57 3.06
CA ILE A 93 -2.47 27.15 2.66
C ILE A 93 -3.72 26.86 1.80
N GLY A 94 -4.80 27.60 2.07
CA GLY A 94 -6.11 27.41 1.47
C GLY A 94 -6.89 26.24 2.07
N TYR A 95 -8.16 26.48 2.37
CA TYR A 95 -9.10 25.47 2.87
C TYR A 95 -9.39 24.35 1.84
N PRO A 96 -9.86 23.17 2.29
CA PRO A 96 -9.92 22.73 3.68
C PRO A 96 -8.52 22.47 4.27
N VAL A 97 -8.39 22.60 5.59
CA VAL A 97 -7.15 22.33 6.34
C VAL A 97 -7.40 21.32 7.46
N MET A 98 -6.35 20.65 7.91
CA MET A 98 -6.34 19.82 9.11
C MET A 98 -5.55 20.53 10.20
N ALA A 99 -6.20 20.77 11.34
CA ALA A 99 -5.54 21.28 12.53
C ALA A 99 -5.13 20.08 13.41
N ARG A 100 -3.88 20.06 13.89
CA ARG A 100 -3.36 19.02 14.80
C ARG A 100 -2.59 19.65 15.94
N ALA A 101 -3.03 19.41 17.17
CA ALA A 101 -2.25 19.80 18.35
C ALA A 101 -0.89 19.09 18.34
N ALA A 102 0.19 19.84 18.50
CA ALA A 102 1.51 19.25 18.69
C ALA A 102 1.57 18.46 20.01
N PHE A 103 2.41 17.44 20.07
CA PHE A 103 2.65 16.62 21.27
C PHE A 103 1.40 15.95 21.89
N SER A 104 0.27 15.88 21.18
CA SER A 104 -0.93 15.16 21.64
C SER A 104 -0.98 13.73 21.07
N LEU A 105 -1.36 12.77 21.91
CA LEU A 105 -1.57 11.38 21.51
C LEU A 105 -3.04 11.16 21.14
N GLY A 106 -3.29 10.35 20.10
CA GLY A 106 -4.64 9.89 19.75
C GLY A 106 -5.56 10.91 19.08
N GLY A 107 -5.01 12.00 18.52
CA GLY A 107 -5.80 13.01 17.80
C GLY A 107 -6.61 13.94 18.70
N LEU A 108 -6.30 14.00 20.00
CA LEU A 108 -6.90 14.95 20.92
C LEU A 108 -6.63 16.39 20.44
N GLY A 109 -7.69 17.15 20.18
CA GLY A 109 -7.59 18.51 19.62
C GLY A 109 -7.23 18.58 18.12
N SER A 110 -7.33 17.47 17.39
CA SER A 110 -7.20 17.47 15.92
C SER A 110 -8.56 17.48 15.24
N GLY A 111 -8.66 18.15 14.09
CA GLY A 111 -9.90 18.25 13.34
C GLY A 111 -9.70 18.84 11.95
N PHE A 112 -10.71 18.65 11.10
CA PHE A 112 -10.75 19.26 9.77
C PHE A 112 -11.59 20.54 9.82
N ALA A 113 -11.09 21.59 9.18
CA ALA A 113 -11.82 22.83 8.97
C ALA A 113 -11.95 23.10 7.48
N SER A 114 -13.16 23.37 7.03
CA SER A 114 -13.47 23.76 5.65
C SER A 114 -13.56 25.27 5.47
N ASN A 115 -13.58 26.03 6.57
CA ASN A 115 -13.69 27.47 6.62
C ASN A 115 -13.05 28.03 7.91
N GLN A 116 -13.00 29.37 7.98
CA GLN A 116 -12.36 30.11 9.06
C GLN A 116 -13.05 29.90 10.42
N GLU A 117 -14.37 29.79 10.42
CA GLU A 117 -15.20 29.60 11.62
C GLU A 117 -14.92 28.25 12.27
N GLU A 118 -14.93 27.17 11.47
CA GLU A 118 -14.57 25.82 11.92
C GLU A 118 -13.15 25.78 12.47
N LEU A 119 -12.19 26.41 11.76
CA LEU A 119 -10.81 26.42 12.21
C LEU A 119 -10.63 27.17 13.52
N ARG A 120 -11.32 28.31 13.68
CA ARG A 120 -11.26 29.10 14.92
C ARG A 120 -11.69 28.27 16.13
N VAL A 121 -12.79 27.52 15.99
CA VAL A 121 -13.28 26.63 17.06
C VAL A 121 -12.25 25.53 17.38
N LEU A 122 -11.72 24.87 16.35
CA LEU A 122 -10.72 23.81 16.52
C LEU A 122 -9.42 24.35 17.15
N ALA A 123 -8.93 25.50 16.69
CA ALA A 123 -7.72 26.11 17.19
C ALA A 123 -7.85 26.53 18.66
N HIS A 124 -9.00 27.09 19.07
CA HIS A 124 -9.27 27.39 20.48
C HIS A 124 -9.24 26.15 21.36
N GLN A 125 -9.87 25.06 20.91
CA GLN A 125 -9.88 23.80 21.66
C GLN A 125 -8.48 23.18 21.74
N ALA A 126 -7.75 23.18 20.62
CA ALA A 126 -6.44 22.57 20.55
C ALA A 126 -5.38 23.34 21.37
N LEU A 127 -5.38 24.68 21.28
CA LEU A 127 -4.43 25.54 22.00
C LEU A 127 -4.71 25.62 23.51
N ALA A 128 -5.90 25.21 23.97
CA ALA A 128 -6.16 25.02 25.40
C ALA A 128 -5.40 23.82 26.00
N HIS A 129 -4.93 22.89 25.15
CA HIS A 129 -4.27 21.66 25.57
C HIS A 129 -2.84 21.50 25.02
N SER A 130 -2.40 22.38 24.11
CA SER A 130 -1.06 22.40 23.54
C SER A 130 -0.60 23.83 23.25
N ASN A 131 0.68 24.11 23.43
CA ASN A 131 1.26 25.42 23.10
C ASN A 131 1.52 25.61 21.59
N GLN A 132 1.36 24.55 20.78
CA GLN A 132 1.61 24.58 19.35
C GLN A 132 0.54 23.79 18.61
N LEU A 133 0.09 24.33 17.49
CA LEU A 133 -0.85 23.75 16.55
C LEU A 133 -0.16 23.62 15.18
N ILE A 134 -0.39 22.52 14.47
CA ILE A 134 0.05 22.34 13.09
C ILE A 134 -1.18 22.46 12.18
N ILE A 135 -1.08 23.32 11.18
CA ILE A 135 -2.09 23.51 10.14
C ILE A 135 -1.57 22.88 8.87
N ASP A 136 -2.17 21.77 8.43
CA ASP A 136 -1.82 21.09 7.19
C ASP A 136 -2.90 21.34 6.13
N LYS A 137 -2.49 21.35 4.85
CA LYS A 137 -3.46 21.21 3.76
C LYS A 137 -4.25 19.91 3.93
N SER A 138 -5.58 19.99 3.96
CA SER A 138 -6.40 18.77 3.98
C SER A 138 -6.42 18.18 2.58
N LEU A 139 -5.67 17.10 2.41
CA LEU A 139 -5.66 16.27 1.21
C LEU A 139 -6.60 15.05 1.36
N LYS A 140 -7.50 15.08 2.34
CA LYS A 140 -8.46 14.01 2.60
C LYS A 140 -9.30 13.72 1.35
N GLY A 141 -9.37 12.44 0.97
CA GLY A 141 -10.11 12.01 -0.22
C GLY A 141 -9.29 12.07 -1.51
N TRP A 142 -8.05 12.59 -1.48
CA TRP A 142 -7.14 12.47 -2.61
C TRP A 142 -6.69 11.02 -2.78
N LYS A 143 -6.30 10.66 -4.00
CA LYS A 143 -5.73 9.34 -4.29
C LYS A 143 -4.36 9.26 -3.62
N GLU A 144 -4.08 8.15 -2.96
CA GLU A 144 -2.76 7.89 -2.37
C GLU A 144 -2.02 6.85 -3.21
N VAL A 145 -0.86 7.24 -3.75
CA VAL A 145 -0.07 6.46 -4.72
C VAL A 145 1.35 6.32 -4.20
N GLU A 146 1.91 5.12 -4.30
CA GLU A 146 3.26 4.81 -3.85
C GLU A 146 4.13 4.29 -5.01
N TYR A 147 5.42 4.60 -4.99
CA TYR A 147 6.40 4.02 -5.91
C TYR A 147 7.58 3.45 -5.13
N GLU A 148 7.99 2.24 -5.49
CA GLU A 148 9.24 1.63 -5.06
C GLU A 148 10.32 1.96 -6.09
N VAL A 149 11.34 2.70 -5.66
CA VAL A 149 12.39 3.22 -6.53
C VAL A 149 13.71 2.57 -6.17
N VAL A 150 14.45 2.14 -7.18
CA VAL A 150 15.79 1.58 -7.03
C VAL A 150 16.78 2.43 -7.82
N ARG A 151 17.86 2.83 -7.15
CA ARG A 151 18.93 3.64 -7.75
C ARG A 151 20.31 3.08 -7.39
N ASP A 152 21.16 2.91 -8.39
CA ASP A 152 22.56 2.51 -8.17
C ASP A 152 23.53 3.69 -8.06
N ALA A 153 24.79 3.41 -7.76
CA ALA A 153 25.84 4.42 -7.63
C ALA A 153 26.25 5.06 -8.98
N TYR A 154 25.75 4.54 -10.10
CA TYR A 154 26.05 4.97 -11.48
C TYR A 154 24.89 5.72 -12.11
N ASP A 155 23.90 6.11 -11.30
CA ASP A 155 22.72 6.89 -11.65
C ASP A 155 21.69 6.19 -12.55
N ASN A 156 21.78 4.86 -12.69
CA ASN A 156 20.65 4.07 -13.17
C ASN A 156 19.57 4.12 -12.09
N CYS A 157 18.35 4.53 -12.47
CA CYS A 157 17.24 4.73 -11.56
C CYS A 157 15.93 4.25 -12.21
N ILE A 158 15.25 3.32 -11.55
CA ILE A 158 14.06 2.63 -12.06
C ILE A 158 12.96 2.63 -11.00
N THR A 159 11.70 2.60 -11.45
CA THR A 159 10.54 2.38 -10.58
C THR A 159 10.06 0.94 -10.68
N VAL A 160 10.38 0.13 -9.67
CA VAL A 160 10.16 -1.34 -9.69
C VAL A 160 8.68 -1.71 -9.53
N CYS A 161 7.94 -0.94 -8.73
CA CYS A 161 6.52 -1.18 -8.53
C CYS A 161 5.84 0.15 -8.24
N ASN A 162 4.64 0.31 -8.78
CA ASN A 162 3.74 1.37 -8.35
C ASN A 162 2.49 0.76 -7.72
N MET A 163 1.96 1.44 -6.71
CA MET A 163 0.85 0.95 -5.91
C MET A 163 -0.19 2.06 -5.76
N GLU A 164 -1.45 1.68 -5.82
CA GLU A 164 -2.58 2.58 -5.62
C GLU A 164 -3.39 2.13 -4.41
N ASN A 165 -3.62 3.05 -3.48
CA ASN A 165 -4.44 2.79 -2.31
C ASN A 165 -5.92 2.89 -2.73
N VAL A 166 -6.70 1.84 -2.43
CA VAL A 166 -8.15 1.83 -2.64
C VAL A 166 -8.82 2.73 -1.62
N ASP A 167 -8.34 2.66 -0.37
CA ASP A 167 -8.69 3.60 0.68
C ASP A 167 -7.98 4.95 0.40
N PRO A 168 -8.70 6.09 0.39
CA PRO A 168 -8.12 7.37 0.05
C PRO A 168 -7.27 7.94 1.20
N LEU A 169 -6.51 8.99 0.89
CA LEU A 169 -5.62 9.64 1.83
C LEU A 169 -6.35 10.06 3.11
N GLY A 170 -5.69 9.79 4.24
CA GLY A 170 -6.21 9.93 5.60
C GLY A 170 -6.29 8.59 6.34
N ILE A 171 -6.14 7.49 5.62
CA ILE A 171 -5.94 6.13 6.14
C ILE A 171 -4.50 5.74 5.78
N HIS A 172 -3.68 5.38 6.76
CA HIS A 172 -2.28 5.04 6.54
C HIS A 172 -2.16 3.89 5.54
N THR A 173 -1.18 3.89 4.63
CA THR A 173 -0.95 2.82 3.63
C THR A 173 -0.92 1.40 4.23
N GLY A 174 -0.41 1.29 5.46
CA GLY A 174 -0.46 0.07 6.28
C GLY A 174 -1.86 -0.39 6.70
N GLU A 175 -2.78 0.54 6.95
CA GLU A 175 -4.20 0.32 7.22
C GLU A 175 -5.06 0.26 5.96
N SER A 176 -4.51 0.64 4.80
CA SER A 176 -5.24 0.72 3.55
C SER A 176 -5.25 -0.61 2.81
N ILE A 177 -6.31 -0.83 2.04
CA ILE A 177 -6.30 -1.79 0.94
C ILE A 177 -5.48 -1.19 -0.20
N VAL A 178 -4.51 -1.95 -0.72
CA VAL A 178 -3.57 -1.45 -1.73
C VAL A 178 -3.55 -2.40 -2.92
N VAL A 179 -3.49 -1.86 -4.13
CA VAL A 179 -3.38 -2.65 -5.37
C VAL A 179 -2.08 -2.35 -6.11
N ALA A 180 -1.55 -3.36 -6.79
CA ALA A 180 -0.45 -3.23 -7.73
C ALA A 180 -0.79 -3.94 -9.06
N PRO A 181 -0.51 -3.33 -10.23
CA PRO A 181 -0.09 -1.93 -10.41
C PRO A 181 -1.23 -0.93 -10.11
N SER A 182 -0.99 0.37 -10.24
CA SER A 182 -2.08 1.37 -10.21
C SER A 182 -3.12 1.11 -11.32
N GLN A 183 -4.38 1.39 -11.04
CA GLN A 183 -5.52 1.09 -11.91
C GLN A 183 -6.18 2.34 -12.52
N THR A 184 -6.11 3.48 -11.83
CA THR A 184 -6.90 4.67 -12.19
C THR A 184 -6.08 5.88 -12.62
N LEU A 185 -4.76 5.70 -12.77
CA LEU A 185 -3.87 6.71 -13.35
C LEU A 185 -3.92 6.63 -14.87
N SER A 186 -4.09 7.79 -15.51
CA SER A 186 -3.75 7.95 -16.91
C SER A 186 -2.24 7.78 -17.13
N ASN A 187 -1.84 7.48 -18.36
CA ASN A 187 -0.41 7.38 -18.69
C ASN A 187 0.35 8.69 -18.39
N ARG A 188 -0.33 9.85 -18.49
CA ARG A 188 0.27 11.15 -18.18
C ARG A 188 0.51 11.30 -16.67
N GLU A 189 -0.48 10.99 -15.84
CA GLU A 189 -0.31 10.99 -14.38
C GLU A 189 0.74 9.97 -13.92
N TYR A 190 0.74 8.77 -14.50
CA TYR A 190 1.76 7.75 -14.22
C TYR A 190 3.17 8.28 -14.50
N ASN A 191 3.41 8.80 -15.70
CA ASN A 191 4.74 9.29 -16.08
C ASN A 191 5.14 10.58 -15.34
N LEU A 192 4.18 11.42 -14.97
CA LEU A 192 4.40 12.57 -14.10
C LEU A 192 4.96 12.10 -12.76
N LEU A 193 4.24 11.24 -12.04
CA LEU A 193 4.65 10.73 -10.74
C LEU A 193 5.95 9.92 -10.81
N ARG A 194 6.12 9.06 -11.83
CA ARG A 194 7.35 8.30 -12.08
C ARG A 194 8.56 9.21 -12.28
N THR A 195 8.43 10.23 -13.13
CA THR A 195 9.53 11.18 -13.40
C THR A 195 9.90 11.96 -12.15
N THR A 196 8.89 12.40 -11.39
CA THR A 196 9.07 13.05 -10.09
C THR A 196 9.78 12.13 -9.10
N ALA A 197 9.41 10.86 -9.03
CA ALA A 197 10.05 9.88 -8.16
C ALA A 197 11.55 9.80 -8.45
N ILE A 198 11.91 9.55 -9.71
CA ILE A 198 13.31 9.46 -10.14
C ILE A 198 14.07 10.76 -9.83
N LYS A 199 13.47 11.93 -10.11
CA LYS A 199 14.05 13.25 -9.86
C LYS A 199 14.33 13.49 -8.36
N VAL A 200 13.35 13.19 -7.50
CA VAL A 200 13.48 13.32 -6.04
C VAL A 200 14.55 12.38 -5.50
N ILE A 201 14.50 11.10 -5.86
CA ILE A 201 15.45 10.10 -5.35
C ILE A 201 16.89 10.38 -5.79
N ARG A 202 17.09 10.90 -7.00
CA ARG A 202 18.39 11.42 -7.45
C ARG A 202 18.87 12.60 -6.62
N HIS A 203 17.99 13.56 -6.32
CA HIS A 203 18.34 14.76 -5.54
C HIS A 203 18.74 14.44 -4.10
N PHE A 204 18.07 13.47 -3.47
CA PHE A 204 18.46 12.97 -2.15
C PHE A 204 19.72 12.08 -2.19
N GLY A 205 20.20 11.67 -3.36
CA GLY A 205 21.42 10.86 -3.49
C GLY A 205 21.28 9.43 -2.95
N VAL A 206 20.07 8.88 -2.95
CA VAL A 206 19.80 7.51 -2.47
C VAL A 206 20.56 6.49 -3.34
N VAL A 207 21.15 5.48 -2.69
CA VAL A 207 21.82 4.35 -3.35
C VAL A 207 21.33 3.05 -2.72
N GLY A 208 20.54 2.29 -3.46
CA GLY A 208 19.78 1.16 -2.94
C GLY A 208 18.32 1.27 -3.36
N GLU A 209 17.43 1.14 -2.38
CA GLU A 209 15.99 1.14 -2.57
C GLU A 209 15.33 2.14 -1.60
N CYS A 210 14.19 2.69 -2.03
CA CYS A 210 13.34 3.54 -1.22
C CYS A 210 11.90 3.54 -1.72
N ASN A 211 10.98 3.94 -0.85
CA ASN A 211 9.57 4.16 -1.15
C ASN A 211 9.28 5.67 -1.17
N ILE A 212 8.53 6.15 -2.16
CA ILE A 212 8.01 7.52 -2.23
C ILE A 212 6.48 7.50 -2.33
N GLN A 213 5.83 8.41 -1.60
CA GLN A 213 4.37 8.48 -1.52
C GLN A 213 3.84 9.83 -2.03
N TYR A 214 2.69 9.78 -2.71
CA TYR A 214 2.01 10.91 -3.31
C TYR A 214 0.56 10.98 -2.88
N ALA A 215 0.06 12.20 -2.71
CA ALA A 215 -1.36 12.48 -2.81
C ALA A 215 -1.64 13.12 -4.18
N LEU A 216 -2.48 12.49 -4.99
CA LEU A 216 -2.91 12.98 -6.31
C LEU A 216 -4.38 13.41 -6.27
N ASN A 217 -4.65 14.61 -6.77
CA ASN A 217 -6.00 15.14 -6.85
C ASN A 217 -6.84 14.28 -7.82
N PRO A 218 -8.03 13.80 -7.43
CA PRO A 218 -8.86 12.96 -8.30
C PRO A 218 -9.48 13.72 -9.48
N TYR A 219 -9.37 15.04 -9.53
CA TYR A 219 -9.98 15.90 -10.56
C TYR A 219 -8.97 16.73 -11.37
N SER A 220 -7.68 16.63 -11.06
CA SER A 220 -6.61 17.37 -11.75
C SER A 220 -5.26 16.66 -11.60
N GLU A 221 -4.24 17.12 -12.33
CA GLU A 221 -2.87 16.59 -12.18
C GLU A 221 -2.11 17.22 -11.02
N GLU A 222 -2.79 17.95 -10.13
CA GLU A 222 -2.18 18.48 -8.92
C GLU A 222 -1.82 17.33 -7.98
N TYR A 223 -0.55 17.27 -7.56
CA TYR A 223 -0.09 16.31 -6.57
C TYR A 223 0.80 16.98 -5.52
N TYR A 224 0.93 16.30 -4.39
CA TYR A 224 1.90 16.61 -3.36
C TYR A 224 2.70 15.35 -3.01
N ILE A 225 4.00 15.52 -2.78
CA ILE A 225 4.84 14.48 -2.19
C ILE A 225 4.54 14.43 -0.69
N ILE A 226 4.25 13.25 -0.18
CA ILE A 226 3.91 13.03 1.24
C ILE A 226 5.18 12.75 2.04
N GLU A 227 5.95 11.77 1.61
CA GLU A 227 7.22 11.38 2.24
C GLU A 227 8.07 10.51 1.31
N VAL A 228 9.35 10.39 1.65
CA VAL A 228 10.28 9.39 1.11
C VAL A 228 10.84 8.58 2.27
N ASN A 229 10.71 7.27 2.20
CA ASN A 229 11.34 6.33 3.11
C ASN A 229 12.63 5.82 2.47
N ALA A 230 13.80 6.37 2.83
CA ALA A 230 15.10 6.01 2.26
C ALA A 230 15.66 4.65 2.76
N ARG A 231 14.79 3.64 2.82
CA ARG A 231 15.05 2.29 3.31
C ARG A 231 14.04 1.29 2.78
N LEU A 232 14.34 0.01 2.97
CA LEU A 232 13.35 -1.05 2.81
C LEU A 232 12.17 -0.83 3.76
N SER A 233 11.00 -1.16 3.23
CA SER A 233 9.72 -0.95 3.89
C SER A 233 8.82 -2.18 3.75
N ARG A 234 7.66 -2.12 4.43
CA ARG A 234 6.57 -3.07 4.22
C ARG A 234 6.09 -3.03 2.76
N SER A 235 6.01 -1.84 2.17
CA SER A 235 5.65 -1.64 0.76
C SER A 235 6.69 -2.27 -0.18
N SER A 236 7.99 -2.19 0.14
CA SER A 236 9.06 -2.87 -0.61
C SER A 236 8.93 -4.40 -0.55
N ALA A 237 8.56 -4.95 0.60
CA ALA A 237 8.29 -6.39 0.73
C ALA A 237 7.08 -6.81 -0.12
N LEU A 238 5.98 -6.05 -0.05
CA LEU A 238 4.78 -6.26 -0.88
C LEU A 238 5.12 -6.20 -2.37
N ALA A 239 5.83 -5.15 -2.80
CA ALA A 239 6.26 -4.97 -4.17
C ALA A 239 7.14 -6.12 -4.65
N SER A 240 8.10 -6.58 -3.84
CA SER A 240 8.93 -7.74 -4.20
C SER A 240 8.11 -9.00 -4.44
N LYS A 241 7.04 -9.19 -3.65
CA LYS A 241 6.12 -10.32 -3.80
C LYS A 241 5.14 -10.14 -4.95
N ALA A 242 4.74 -8.91 -5.24
CA ALA A 242 3.85 -8.57 -6.33
C ALA A 242 4.52 -8.73 -7.69
N THR A 243 5.76 -8.23 -7.81
CA THR A 243 6.47 -8.18 -9.09
C THR A 243 7.37 -9.38 -9.33
N GLY A 244 7.78 -10.10 -8.27
CA GLY A 244 8.83 -11.12 -8.32
C GLY A 244 10.26 -10.53 -8.31
N TYR A 245 10.40 -9.20 -8.29
CA TYR A 245 11.69 -8.51 -8.25
C TYR A 245 12.22 -8.43 -6.80
N PRO A 246 13.39 -9.00 -6.47
CA PRO A 246 13.84 -9.11 -5.09
C PRO A 246 14.53 -7.82 -4.59
N LEU A 247 13.74 -6.80 -4.22
CA LEU A 247 14.23 -5.45 -3.88
C LEU A 247 15.36 -5.46 -2.84
N ALA A 248 15.19 -6.19 -1.73
CA ALA A 248 16.21 -6.25 -0.68
C ALA A 248 17.53 -6.87 -1.16
N TYR A 249 17.46 -7.91 -2.00
CA TYR A 249 18.66 -8.54 -2.58
C TYR A 249 19.38 -7.58 -3.52
N VAL A 250 18.63 -6.90 -4.39
CA VAL A 250 19.20 -5.90 -5.30
C VAL A 250 19.80 -4.75 -4.52
N ALA A 251 19.08 -4.16 -3.57
CA ALA A 251 19.59 -3.07 -2.72
C ALA A 251 20.89 -3.45 -2.00
N ALA A 252 21.00 -4.70 -1.51
CA ALA A 252 22.23 -5.18 -0.88
C ALA A 252 23.41 -5.24 -1.88
N LYS A 253 23.17 -5.68 -3.12
CA LYS A 253 24.20 -5.64 -4.19
C LYS A 253 24.59 -4.21 -4.56
N LEU A 254 23.62 -3.29 -4.67
CA LEU A 254 23.89 -1.88 -4.94
C LEU A 254 24.73 -1.22 -3.85
N SER A 255 24.54 -1.62 -2.59
CA SER A 255 25.34 -1.12 -1.47
C SER A 255 26.83 -1.48 -1.58
N LEU A 256 27.15 -2.52 -2.36
CA LEU A 256 28.51 -2.93 -2.73
C LEU A 256 29.02 -2.28 -4.02
N ALA A 257 28.33 -1.24 -4.52
CA ALA A 257 28.61 -0.56 -5.78
C ALA A 257 28.57 -1.47 -7.02
N ILE A 258 27.75 -2.53 -7.00
CA ILE A 258 27.46 -3.32 -8.20
C ILE A 258 26.37 -2.58 -8.98
N PRO A 259 26.54 -2.26 -10.27
CA PRO A 259 25.54 -1.54 -11.07
C PRO A 259 24.33 -2.44 -11.40
N LEU A 260 23.15 -1.84 -11.58
CA LEU A 260 21.92 -2.56 -11.92
C LEU A 260 22.06 -3.48 -13.15
N PRO A 261 22.71 -3.05 -14.27
CA PRO A 261 22.95 -3.92 -15.42
C PRO A 261 23.79 -5.18 -15.16
N GLU A 262 24.59 -5.23 -14.10
CA GLU A 262 25.42 -6.41 -13.78
C GLU A 262 24.71 -7.40 -12.84
N ILE A 263 23.61 -6.99 -12.21
CA ILE A 263 22.81 -7.86 -11.36
C ILE A 263 21.88 -8.66 -12.26
N LYS A 264 21.95 -10.00 -12.23
CA LYS A 264 21.04 -10.85 -13.00
C LYS A 264 19.63 -10.86 -12.40
N ASN A 265 18.62 -10.84 -13.25
CA ASN A 265 17.25 -11.16 -12.86
C ASN A 265 17.16 -12.69 -12.63
N SER A 266 17.00 -13.10 -11.38
CA SER A 266 16.93 -14.52 -11.01
C SER A 266 15.65 -15.22 -11.47
N VAL A 267 14.62 -14.48 -11.87
CA VAL A 267 13.35 -15.04 -12.34
C VAL A 267 13.46 -15.49 -13.80
N THR A 268 13.97 -14.64 -14.68
CA THR A 268 14.15 -14.96 -16.11
C THR A 268 15.48 -15.67 -16.40
N GLY A 269 16.51 -15.44 -15.59
CA GLY A 269 17.86 -16.01 -15.76
C GLY A 269 18.68 -15.45 -16.93
N VAL A 270 18.04 -14.73 -17.86
CA VAL A 270 18.64 -14.19 -19.09
C VAL A 270 18.64 -12.67 -19.17
N THR A 271 17.89 -11.98 -18.31
CA THR A 271 17.86 -10.51 -18.23
C THR A 271 18.58 -9.99 -16.98
N THR A 272 18.73 -8.67 -16.88
CA THR A 272 19.38 -7.99 -15.74
C THR A 272 18.33 -7.41 -14.80
N ALA A 273 18.74 -6.86 -13.67
CA ALA A 273 17.88 -6.15 -12.74
C ALA A 273 17.59 -4.71 -13.18
N CYS A 274 18.18 -4.24 -14.29
CA CYS A 274 18.00 -2.87 -14.78
C CYS A 274 16.76 -2.72 -15.68
N PHE A 275 15.58 -2.97 -15.13
CA PHE A 275 14.30 -2.87 -15.84
C PHE A 275 13.16 -2.54 -14.88
N GLU A 276 12.04 -2.07 -15.42
CA GLU A 276 10.80 -1.89 -14.66
C GLU A 276 9.88 -3.09 -14.93
N PRO A 277 9.49 -3.87 -13.91
CA PRO A 277 8.60 -5.00 -14.07
C PRO A 277 7.26 -4.67 -14.71
N SER A 278 6.73 -5.61 -15.49
CA SER A 278 5.38 -5.58 -16.06
C SER A 278 4.57 -6.75 -15.51
N LEU A 279 3.33 -6.47 -15.09
CA LEU A 279 2.44 -7.44 -14.45
C LEU A 279 1.21 -7.65 -15.33
N ASP A 280 0.93 -8.90 -15.70
CA ASP A 280 -0.28 -9.31 -16.45
C ASP A 280 -1.42 -9.78 -15.52
N TYR A 281 -1.32 -9.37 -14.25
CA TYR A 281 -2.25 -9.66 -13.17
C TYR A 281 -2.38 -8.45 -12.23
N CYS A 282 -3.39 -8.49 -11.37
CA CYS A 282 -3.64 -7.54 -10.32
C CYS A 282 -3.33 -8.18 -8.96
N VAL A 283 -2.58 -7.47 -8.13
CA VAL A 283 -2.29 -7.82 -6.75
C VAL A 283 -3.13 -6.94 -5.84
N VAL A 284 -3.75 -7.54 -4.82
CA VAL A 284 -4.48 -6.84 -3.76
C VAL A 284 -3.88 -7.21 -2.42
N LYS A 285 -3.38 -6.21 -1.70
CA LYS A 285 -3.05 -6.30 -0.29
C LYS A 285 -4.24 -5.85 0.55
N MET A 286 -4.51 -6.60 1.62
CA MET A 286 -5.54 -6.28 2.60
C MET A 286 -4.94 -6.34 4.01
N PRO A 287 -5.15 -5.33 4.87
CA PRO A 287 -4.67 -5.37 6.25
C PRO A 287 -5.45 -6.40 7.08
N ARG A 288 -4.81 -6.89 8.12
CA ARG A 288 -5.39 -7.75 9.15
C ARG A 288 -5.46 -7.00 10.47
N TRP A 289 -6.64 -7.00 11.10
CA TRP A 289 -6.88 -6.31 12.37
C TRP A 289 -7.38 -7.25 13.46
N ASP A 290 -6.86 -7.09 14.67
CA ASP A 290 -7.34 -7.86 15.83
C ASP A 290 -8.02 -6.97 16.89
N LEU A 291 -8.71 -5.94 16.43
CA LEU A 291 -9.33 -4.92 17.29
C LEU A 291 -10.42 -5.48 18.22
N SER A 292 -10.98 -6.64 17.90
CA SER A 292 -11.96 -7.33 18.76
C SER A 292 -11.39 -7.74 20.12
N LYS A 293 -10.07 -7.96 20.23
CA LYS A 293 -9.40 -8.27 21.49
C LYS A 293 -9.26 -7.07 22.42
N PHE A 294 -9.47 -5.86 21.93
CA PHE A 294 -9.21 -4.62 22.67
C PHE A 294 -10.49 -3.81 22.87
N THR A 295 -11.22 -4.09 23.96
CA THR A 295 -12.54 -3.47 24.25
C THR A 295 -12.50 -1.95 24.43
N ARG A 296 -11.35 -1.39 24.84
CA ARG A 296 -11.16 0.05 25.09
C ARG A 296 -10.46 0.78 23.94
N VAL A 297 -10.16 0.09 22.83
CA VAL A 297 -9.49 0.70 21.67
C VAL A 297 -10.53 1.06 20.61
N SER A 298 -10.41 2.27 20.08
CA SER A 298 -11.25 2.72 18.97
C SER A 298 -11.05 1.85 17.73
N LYS A 299 -12.16 1.42 17.14
CA LYS A 299 -12.20 0.63 15.89
C LYS A 299 -12.02 1.48 14.63
N TYR A 300 -12.04 2.80 14.76
CA TYR A 300 -11.78 3.69 13.65
C TYR A 300 -10.32 3.59 13.21
N ILE A 301 -10.11 3.47 11.90
CA ILE A 301 -8.78 3.47 11.27
C ILE A 301 -8.50 4.85 10.68
N GLY A 302 -7.23 5.17 10.47
CA GLY A 302 -6.79 6.48 10.01
C GLY A 302 -5.29 6.50 9.77
N SER A 303 -4.64 7.64 9.99
CA SER A 303 -3.19 7.81 9.75
C SER A 303 -2.27 7.03 10.70
N SER A 304 -2.78 6.44 11.77
CA SER A 304 -2.00 5.62 12.70
C SER A 304 -2.32 4.15 12.52
N MET A 305 -1.30 3.33 12.28
CA MET A 305 -1.44 1.89 12.10
C MET A 305 -1.91 1.19 13.37
N LYS A 306 -2.86 0.26 13.19
CA LYS A 306 -3.42 -0.66 14.20
C LYS A 306 -3.52 -2.11 13.70
N SER A 307 -3.37 -2.32 12.39
CA SER A 307 -3.25 -3.63 11.78
C SER A 307 -2.05 -4.38 12.35
N VAL A 308 -2.23 -5.69 12.52
CA VAL A 308 -1.24 -6.60 13.11
C VAL A 308 -0.54 -7.45 12.05
N GLY A 309 -0.97 -7.33 10.80
CA GLY A 309 -0.44 -8.06 9.66
C GLY A 309 -1.18 -7.66 8.39
N GLU A 310 -0.88 -8.36 7.31
CA GLU A 310 -1.48 -8.15 6.00
C GLU A 310 -1.49 -9.46 5.22
N VAL A 311 -2.37 -9.53 4.24
CA VAL A 311 -2.43 -10.63 3.27
C VAL A 311 -2.28 -10.06 1.87
N MET A 312 -1.80 -10.88 0.94
CA MET A 312 -1.65 -10.53 -0.46
C MET A 312 -2.31 -11.60 -1.33
N ALA A 313 -3.18 -11.17 -2.23
CA ALA A 313 -3.79 -12.06 -3.22
C ALA A 313 -3.54 -11.57 -4.64
N ILE A 314 -3.42 -12.51 -5.56
CA ILE A 314 -3.15 -12.27 -6.98
C ILE A 314 -4.32 -12.84 -7.80
N GLY A 315 -4.76 -12.12 -8.82
CA GLY A 315 -5.76 -12.56 -9.79
C GLY A 315 -5.68 -11.72 -11.06
N ARG A 316 -6.21 -12.20 -12.19
CA ARG A 316 -6.14 -11.43 -13.46
C ARG A 316 -7.29 -10.43 -13.63
N LYS A 317 -8.08 -10.26 -12.57
CA LYS A 317 -9.10 -9.23 -12.40
C LYS A 317 -9.05 -8.72 -10.97
N PHE A 318 -9.36 -7.44 -10.79
CA PHE A 318 -9.47 -6.86 -9.44
C PHE A 318 -10.48 -7.63 -8.59
N GLU A 319 -11.67 -7.96 -9.12
CA GLU A 319 -12.70 -8.68 -8.37
C GLU A 319 -12.18 -10.04 -7.88
N GLU A 320 -11.41 -10.75 -8.71
CA GLU A 320 -10.80 -12.03 -8.37
C GLU A 320 -9.79 -11.90 -7.24
N ALA A 321 -8.83 -10.97 -7.37
CA ALA A 321 -7.81 -10.73 -6.37
C ALA A 321 -8.41 -10.21 -5.05
N PHE A 322 -9.36 -9.29 -5.13
CA PHE A 322 -10.03 -8.67 -3.98
C PHE A 322 -10.81 -9.69 -3.16
N GLN A 323 -11.61 -10.55 -3.80
CA GLN A 323 -12.34 -11.60 -3.07
C GLN A 323 -11.40 -12.66 -2.49
N LYS A 324 -10.29 -12.98 -3.15
CA LYS A 324 -9.24 -13.85 -2.59
C LYS A 324 -8.60 -13.22 -1.35
N ALA A 325 -8.25 -11.93 -1.40
CA ALA A 325 -7.66 -11.22 -0.27
C ALA A 325 -8.59 -11.19 0.94
N LEU A 326 -9.88 -10.90 0.74
CA LEU A 326 -10.87 -10.91 1.84
C LEU A 326 -10.91 -12.28 2.55
N ARG A 327 -10.90 -13.38 1.81
CA ARG A 327 -10.87 -14.74 2.38
C ARG A 327 -9.59 -15.09 3.13
N MET A 328 -8.48 -14.40 2.84
CA MET A 328 -7.21 -14.63 3.53
C MET A 328 -7.14 -13.89 4.86
N VAL A 329 -7.85 -12.77 5.04
CA VAL A 329 -7.77 -11.94 6.25
C VAL A 329 -8.46 -12.59 7.44
N ASP A 330 -9.73 -12.95 7.28
CA ASP A 330 -10.59 -13.43 8.37
C ASP A 330 -11.38 -14.65 7.89
N ASN A 331 -12.13 -15.28 8.80
CA ASN A 331 -13.10 -16.33 8.46
C ASN A 331 -14.33 -15.75 7.75
N VAL A 332 -14.11 -15.07 6.63
CA VAL A 332 -15.12 -14.50 5.74
C VAL A 332 -15.02 -15.18 4.39
N ASN A 333 -16.14 -15.35 3.70
CA ASN A 333 -16.14 -16.11 2.44
C ASN A 333 -15.82 -15.23 1.22
N GLY A 334 -15.83 -13.90 1.37
CA GLY A 334 -15.48 -12.89 0.36
C GLY A 334 -16.19 -11.57 0.64
N PHE A 335 -16.57 -10.82 -0.39
CA PHE A 335 -17.24 -9.52 -0.25
C PHE A 335 -18.74 -9.70 0.07
N ASP A 336 -19.04 -9.92 1.35
CA ASP A 336 -20.33 -10.38 1.82
C ASP A 336 -21.20 -9.21 2.37
N PRO A 337 -22.37 -8.93 1.76
CA PRO A 337 -23.25 -7.83 2.18
C PRO A 337 -24.05 -8.11 3.46
N TYR A 338 -24.01 -9.34 4.00
CA TYR A 338 -24.84 -9.76 5.14
C TYR A 338 -24.08 -9.72 6.47
N LEU A 339 -22.76 -9.51 6.46
CA LEU A 339 -21.94 -9.46 7.68
C LEU A 339 -22.13 -8.19 8.51
N LYS A 340 -22.58 -7.10 7.87
CA LYS A 340 -22.84 -5.80 8.50
C LYS A 340 -24.11 -5.18 7.90
N GLY A 341 -24.78 -4.34 8.69
CA GLY A 341 -25.84 -3.48 8.18
C GLY A 341 -25.29 -2.21 7.55
N VAL A 342 -26.11 -1.53 6.74
CA VAL A 342 -25.77 -0.22 6.20
C VAL A 342 -25.53 0.77 7.34
N ASN A 343 -24.41 1.47 7.27
CA ASN A 343 -24.05 2.50 8.25
C ASN A 343 -23.21 3.58 7.55
N GLU A 344 -23.85 4.69 7.17
CA GLU A 344 -23.15 5.79 6.48
C GLU A 344 -22.04 6.42 7.32
N GLN A 345 -22.16 6.42 8.66
CA GLN A 345 -21.10 6.94 9.53
C GLN A 345 -19.82 6.10 9.39
N GLN A 346 -19.92 4.78 9.32
CA GLN A 346 -18.75 3.91 9.11
C GLN A 346 -18.21 3.95 7.66
N LEU A 347 -19.01 4.40 6.69
CA LEU A 347 -18.53 4.69 5.34
C LEU A 347 -17.70 5.99 5.31
N LYS A 348 -18.15 7.03 6.04
CA LYS A 348 -17.46 8.33 6.20
C LYS A 348 -16.24 8.27 7.13
N GLN A 349 -16.35 7.51 8.21
CA GLN A 349 -15.32 7.30 9.23
C GLN A 349 -14.93 5.82 9.21
N PRO A 350 -13.85 5.48 8.49
CA PRO A 350 -13.50 4.10 8.18
C PRO A 350 -13.20 3.29 9.45
N THR A 351 -13.59 2.02 9.44
CA THR A 351 -13.28 1.03 10.47
C THR A 351 -12.69 -0.22 9.81
N ASP A 352 -12.18 -1.16 10.61
CA ASP A 352 -11.71 -2.48 10.16
C ASP A 352 -12.79 -3.31 9.43
N LYS A 353 -14.08 -2.91 9.51
CA LYS A 353 -15.21 -3.59 8.85
C LYS A 353 -15.87 -2.76 7.74
N ARG A 354 -15.27 -1.64 7.32
CA ARG A 354 -15.82 -0.72 6.30
C ARG A 354 -16.26 -1.42 5.02
N MET A 355 -15.47 -2.38 4.52
CA MET A 355 -15.78 -3.09 3.27
C MET A 355 -17.11 -3.86 3.34
N PHE A 356 -17.46 -4.43 4.48
CA PHE A 356 -18.74 -5.15 4.64
C PHE A 356 -19.93 -4.19 4.78
N VAL A 357 -19.71 -3.00 5.37
CA VAL A 357 -20.71 -1.93 5.37
C VAL A 357 -20.94 -1.41 3.95
N LEU A 358 -19.88 -1.31 3.14
CA LEU A 358 -19.95 -0.93 1.74
C LEU A 358 -20.70 -1.97 0.90
N ALA A 359 -20.41 -3.26 1.10
CA ALA A 359 -21.15 -4.36 0.49
C ALA A 359 -22.66 -4.28 0.79
N ALA A 360 -23.00 -4.05 2.07
CA ALA A 360 -24.39 -3.89 2.50
C ALA A 360 -25.07 -2.68 1.84
N ALA A 361 -24.37 -1.54 1.71
CA ALA A 361 -24.90 -0.34 1.06
C ALA A 361 -25.20 -0.58 -0.43
N LEU A 362 -24.27 -1.23 -1.15
CA LEU A 362 -24.48 -1.62 -2.54
C LEU A 362 -25.69 -2.58 -2.67
N LYS A 363 -25.80 -3.56 -1.78
CA LYS A 363 -26.92 -4.51 -1.75
C LYS A 363 -28.26 -3.82 -1.46
N ALA A 364 -28.25 -2.78 -0.64
CA ALA A 364 -29.40 -1.92 -0.36
C ALA A 364 -29.74 -0.92 -1.49
N GLY A 365 -29.03 -0.97 -2.62
CA GLY A 365 -29.33 -0.16 -3.80
C GLY A 365 -28.64 1.21 -3.84
N TYR A 366 -27.64 1.46 -2.99
CA TYR A 366 -26.88 2.72 -3.06
C TYR A 366 -26.12 2.81 -4.38
N THR A 367 -26.12 4.00 -4.99
CA THR A 367 -25.37 4.24 -6.22
C THR A 367 -23.87 4.33 -5.94
N VAL A 368 -23.06 4.07 -6.98
CA VAL A 368 -21.61 4.25 -6.90
C VAL A 368 -21.25 5.69 -6.50
N GLU A 369 -21.97 6.68 -7.02
CA GLU A 369 -21.75 8.09 -6.68
C GLU A 369 -22.04 8.38 -5.21
N ARG A 370 -23.13 7.82 -4.66
CA ARG A 370 -23.43 7.98 -3.23
C ARG A 370 -22.33 7.38 -2.37
N ILE A 371 -21.83 6.20 -2.70
CA ILE A 371 -20.74 5.58 -1.95
C ILE A 371 -19.44 6.36 -2.12
N TYR A 372 -19.16 6.91 -3.30
CA TYR A 372 -18.03 7.79 -3.54
C TYR A 372 -18.07 9.02 -2.64
N GLU A 373 -19.21 9.73 -2.56
CA GLU A 373 -19.38 10.88 -1.65
C GLU A 373 -19.06 10.52 -0.20
N LEU A 374 -19.53 9.35 0.24
CA LEU A 374 -19.33 8.87 1.61
C LEU A 374 -17.90 8.43 1.87
N THR A 375 -17.23 7.84 0.89
CA THR A 375 -15.98 7.10 1.13
C THR A 375 -14.73 7.72 0.53
N GLN A 376 -14.90 8.46 -0.56
CA GLN A 376 -13.86 8.94 -1.48
C GLN A 376 -12.99 7.81 -2.09
N ILE A 377 -13.46 6.55 -2.04
CA ILE A 377 -12.85 5.43 -2.77
C ILE A 377 -13.14 5.63 -4.25
N ASP A 378 -12.13 5.51 -5.13
CA ASP A 378 -12.30 5.78 -6.56
C ASP A 378 -13.46 4.96 -7.17
N ARG A 379 -14.24 5.62 -8.03
CA ARG A 379 -15.42 5.05 -8.69
C ARG A 379 -15.10 3.77 -9.44
N TRP A 380 -13.89 3.62 -9.97
CA TRP A 380 -13.45 2.40 -10.62
C TRP A 380 -13.56 1.21 -9.67
N PHE A 381 -12.97 1.30 -8.47
CA PHE A 381 -13.04 0.23 -7.46
C PHE A 381 -14.48 -0.04 -7.03
N LEU A 382 -15.26 1.03 -6.80
CA LEU A 382 -16.66 0.91 -6.41
C LEU A 382 -17.51 0.21 -7.48
N ARG A 383 -17.28 0.48 -8.78
CA ARG A 383 -17.94 -0.23 -9.88
C ARG A 383 -17.57 -1.72 -9.88
N LYS A 384 -16.31 -2.07 -9.62
CA LYS A 384 -15.87 -3.47 -9.52
C LYS A 384 -16.50 -4.17 -8.31
N MET A 385 -16.61 -3.49 -7.18
CA MET A 385 -17.33 -4.01 -6.01
C MET A 385 -18.82 -4.18 -6.29
N LYS A 386 -19.42 -3.25 -7.04
CA LYS A 386 -20.82 -3.36 -7.51
C LYS A 386 -21.01 -4.58 -8.41
N ASN A 387 -20.08 -4.88 -9.34
CA ASN A 387 -20.16 -6.09 -10.16
C ASN A 387 -20.30 -7.36 -9.31
N ILE A 388 -19.58 -7.44 -8.18
CA ILE A 388 -19.67 -8.58 -7.25
C ILE A 388 -21.07 -8.65 -6.62
N ILE A 389 -21.64 -7.52 -6.19
CA ILE A 389 -22.98 -7.48 -5.58
C ILE A 389 -24.08 -7.76 -6.61
N ASP A 390 -23.95 -7.25 -7.83
CA ASP A 390 -24.89 -7.55 -8.92
C ASP A 390 -24.89 -9.06 -9.24
N PHE A 391 -23.70 -9.68 -9.26
CA PHE A 391 -23.58 -11.12 -9.44
C PHE A 391 -24.13 -11.91 -8.24
N THR A 392 -23.98 -11.38 -7.03
CA THR A 392 -24.58 -11.93 -5.80
C THR A 392 -26.10 -11.99 -5.94
N ASN A 393 -26.75 -10.91 -6.42
CA ASN A 393 -28.18 -10.88 -6.66
C ASN A 393 -28.62 -11.93 -7.69
N ARG A 394 -27.89 -12.04 -8.82
CA ARG A 394 -28.16 -13.05 -9.86
C ARG A 394 -28.12 -14.49 -9.32
N LEU A 395 -27.15 -14.80 -8.45
CA LEU A 395 -27.05 -16.13 -7.83
C LEU A 395 -28.22 -16.40 -6.88
N GLU A 396 -28.61 -15.43 -6.06
CA GLU A 396 -29.75 -15.58 -5.15
C GLU A 396 -31.08 -15.74 -5.88
N GLU A 397 -31.29 -14.97 -6.95
CA GLU A 397 -32.47 -15.07 -7.83
C GLU A 397 -32.54 -16.45 -8.49
N LEU A 398 -31.40 -17.01 -8.89
CA LEU A 398 -31.34 -18.37 -9.43
C LEU A 398 -31.79 -19.39 -8.38
N GLY A 399 -31.27 -19.31 -7.15
CA GLY A 399 -31.67 -20.18 -6.04
C GLY A 399 -31.37 -21.68 -6.22
N THR A 400 -30.59 -22.05 -7.23
CA THR A 400 -30.20 -23.44 -7.54
C THR A 400 -28.73 -23.50 -7.98
N ILE A 401 -28.16 -24.70 -8.08
CA ILE A 401 -26.78 -24.91 -8.54
C ILE A 401 -26.62 -24.35 -9.97
N PRO A 402 -25.70 -23.37 -10.19
CA PRO A 402 -25.54 -22.76 -11.50
C PRO A 402 -24.95 -23.73 -12.52
N GLY A 403 -25.31 -23.53 -13.80
CA GLY A 403 -24.68 -24.22 -14.93
C GLY A 403 -23.23 -23.78 -15.16
N LYS A 404 -22.54 -24.47 -16.07
CA LYS A 404 -21.11 -24.28 -16.39
C LYS A 404 -20.72 -22.81 -16.63
N GLU A 405 -21.49 -22.10 -17.45
CA GLU A 405 -21.17 -20.73 -17.86
C GLU A 405 -21.24 -19.74 -16.69
N MET A 406 -22.35 -19.77 -15.94
CA MET A 406 -22.52 -18.91 -14.76
C MET A 406 -21.53 -19.28 -13.65
N LEU A 407 -21.22 -20.57 -13.45
CA LEU A 407 -20.15 -20.97 -12.53
C LEU A 407 -18.83 -20.35 -12.96
N LEU A 408 -18.43 -20.50 -14.23
CA LEU A 408 -17.18 -19.93 -14.72
C LEU A 408 -17.13 -18.40 -14.56
N GLU A 409 -18.23 -17.68 -14.84
CA GLU A 409 -18.34 -16.24 -14.62
C GLU A 409 -18.12 -15.88 -13.14
N ALA A 410 -18.79 -16.59 -12.23
CA ALA A 410 -18.64 -16.42 -10.78
C ALA A 410 -17.20 -16.64 -10.33
N LYS A 411 -16.56 -17.72 -10.82
CA LYS A 411 -15.18 -18.05 -10.47
C LYS A 411 -14.19 -17.03 -11.01
N LYS A 412 -14.40 -16.50 -12.23
CA LYS A 412 -13.56 -15.46 -12.86
C LYS A 412 -13.57 -14.12 -12.12
N ILE A 413 -14.62 -13.83 -11.35
CA ILE A 413 -14.68 -12.65 -10.47
C ILE A 413 -14.42 -12.99 -9.00
N GLY A 414 -13.94 -14.20 -8.71
CA GLY A 414 -13.37 -14.55 -7.40
C GLY A 414 -14.33 -15.19 -6.39
N PHE A 415 -15.56 -15.57 -6.76
CA PHE A 415 -16.46 -16.24 -5.83
C PHE A 415 -15.89 -17.59 -5.38
N SER A 416 -15.91 -17.85 -4.06
CA SER A 416 -15.61 -19.17 -3.52
C SER A 416 -16.79 -20.13 -3.69
N ASP A 417 -16.52 -21.44 -3.66
CA ASP A 417 -17.57 -22.46 -3.73
C ASP A 417 -18.55 -22.29 -2.54
N LYS A 418 -18.01 -21.93 -1.36
CA LYS A 418 -18.78 -21.64 -0.14
C LYS A 418 -19.66 -20.39 -0.25
N GLN A 419 -19.20 -19.31 -0.89
CA GLN A 419 -20.05 -18.14 -1.16
C GLN A 419 -21.22 -18.53 -2.07
N ILE A 420 -20.94 -19.17 -3.20
CA ILE A 420 -21.97 -19.56 -4.16
C ILE A 420 -23.01 -20.43 -3.47
N ALA A 421 -22.57 -21.45 -2.71
CA ALA A 421 -23.44 -22.35 -1.98
C ALA A 421 -24.38 -21.62 -1.00
N GLY A 422 -23.86 -20.64 -0.25
CA GLY A 422 -24.66 -19.84 0.68
C GLY A 422 -25.77 -19.05 -0.02
N LEU A 423 -25.47 -18.46 -1.17
CA LEU A 423 -26.42 -17.63 -1.94
C LEU A 423 -27.56 -18.44 -2.57
N ILE A 424 -27.26 -19.65 -3.03
CA ILE A 424 -28.23 -20.55 -3.68
C ILE A 424 -28.88 -21.55 -2.70
N LYS A 425 -28.63 -21.42 -1.40
CA LYS A 425 -29.11 -22.34 -0.34
C LYS A 425 -28.73 -23.82 -0.60
N SER A 426 -27.50 -24.05 -1.04
CA SER A 426 -26.92 -25.38 -1.28
C SER A 426 -25.70 -25.64 -0.36
N THR A 427 -24.97 -26.72 -0.60
CA THR A 427 -23.73 -27.06 0.12
C THR A 427 -22.50 -26.72 -0.72
N GLU A 428 -21.41 -26.37 -0.04
CA GLU A 428 -20.11 -26.14 -0.70
C GLU A 428 -19.67 -27.36 -1.52
N LEU A 429 -19.90 -28.57 -1.01
CA LEU A 429 -19.56 -29.81 -1.69
C LEU A 429 -20.31 -29.96 -3.01
N ALA A 430 -21.62 -29.68 -3.03
CA ALA A 430 -22.43 -29.78 -4.25
C ALA A 430 -21.95 -28.80 -5.34
N VAL A 431 -21.66 -27.54 -4.98
CA VAL A 431 -21.08 -26.56 -5.91
C VAL A 431 -19.72 -27.02 -6.41
N ARG A 432 -18.86 -27.56 -5.53
CA ARG A 432 -17.53 -28.07 -5.90
C ARG A 432 -17.62 -29.27 -6.85
N MET A 433 -18.56 -30.19 -6.64
CA MET A 433 -18.79 -31.34 -7.52
C MET A 433 -19.24 -30.88 -8.90
N GLN A 434 -20.28 -30.06 -8.99
CA GLN A 434 -20.76 -29.50 -10.25
C GLN A 434 -19.64 -28.78 -11.01
N ARG A 435 -18.84 -27.97 -10.29
CA ARG A 435 -17.72 -27.24 -10.87
C ARG A 435 -16.66 -28.18 -11.47
N LYS A 436 -16.34 -29.28 -10.80
CA LYS A 436 -15.38 -30.29 -11.31
C LYS A 436 -15.95 -31.08 -12.49
N GLU A 437 -17.20 -31.53 -12.40
CA GLU A 437 -17.88 -32.32 -13.44
C GLU A 437 -18.06 -31.52 -14.74
N THR A 438 -18.29 -30.21 -14.63
CA THR A 438 -18.42 -29.31 -15.78
C THR A 438 -17.08 -28.76 -16.31
N GLY A 439 -15.96 -29.17 -15.71
CA GLY A 439 -14.61 -28.75 -16.12
C GLY A 439 -14.25 -27.30 -15.78
N VAL A 440 -14.96 -26.66 -14.85
CA VAL A 440 -14.67 -25.30 -14.39
C VAL A 440 -13.56 -25.35 -13.34
N LEU A 441 -12.31 -25.46 -13.79
CA LEU A 441 -11.12 -25.55 -12.94
C LEU A 441 -10.24 -24.30 -13.09
N PRO A 442 -9.50 -23.89 -12.05
CA PRO A 442 -8.53 -22.83 -12.18
C PRO A 442 -7.29 -23.32 -12.95
N PHE A 443 -6.57 -22.38 -13.53
CA PHE A 443 -5.26 -22.58 -14.12
C PHE A 443 -4.17 -22.03 -13.20
N VAL A 444 -2.99 -22.64 -13.27
CA VAL A 444 -1.78 -22.20 -12.56
C VAL A 444 -0.96 -21.29 -13.47
N LYS A 445 -0.62 -20.10 -12.96
CA LYS A 445 0.14 -19.07 -13.67
C LYS A 445 1.40 -18.68 -12.92
N GLN A 446 2.46 -18.35 -13.66
CA GLN A 446 3.75 -17.91 -13.13
C GLN A 446 3.78 -16.39 -12.90
N ILE A 447 4.62 -15.98 -11.96
CA ILE A 447 5.06 -14.61 -11.74
C ILE A 447 6.45 -14.50 -12.34
N ASP A 448 6.56 -13.80 -13.47
CA ASP A 448 7.76 -13.79 -14.32
C ASP A 448 8.52 -12.44 -14.33
N THR A 449 7.96 -11.42 -13.70
CA THR A 449 8.42 -10.00 -13.71
C THR A 449 8.23 -9.23 -15.01
N VAL A 450 7.86 -9.89 -16.13
CA VAL A 450 7.90 -9.33 -17.49
C VAL A 450 6.64 -9.60 -18.33
N ALA A 451 5.56 -10.08 -17.73
CA ALA A 451 4.26 -10.29 -18.38
C ALA A 451 4.33 -11.18 -19.65
N GLY A 452 5.08 -12.29 -19.57
CA GLY A 452 5.22 -13.27 -20.64
C GLY A 452 6.23 -12.91 -21.74
N GLU A 453 6.97 -11.79 -21.62
CA GLU A 453 8.01 -11.42 -22.61
C GLU A 453 9.16 -12.44 -22.62
N TRP A 454 9.55 -12.95 -21.45
CA TRP A 454 10.59 -13.96 -21.27
C TRP A 454 10.08 -15.11 -20.40
N PRO A 455 10.48 -16.36 -20.67
CA PRO A 455 10.10 -17.49 -19.85
C PRO A 455 10.66 -17.36 -18.43
N ALA A 456 9.84 -17.65 -17.42
CA ALA A 456 10.29 -17.73 -16.03
C ALA A 456 10.98 -19.08 -15.78
N SER A 457 12.19 -19.01 -15.22
CA SER A 457 12.92 -20.17 -14.72
C SER A 457 12.48 -20.61 -13.31
N THR A 458 11.68 -19.79 -12.63
CA THR A 458 11.20 -20.05 -11.26
C THR A 458 9.72 -20.41 -11.24
N ASN A 459 9.33 -21.20 -10.24
CA ASN A 459 7.93 -21.61 -10.01
C ASN A 459 7.31 -20.79 -8.88
N TYR A 460 7.24 -19.46 -9.06
CA TYR A 460 6.44 -18.61 -8.19
C TYR A 460 5.04 -18.43 -8.80
N LEU A 461 4.02 -19.00 -8.15
CA LEU A 461 2.76 -19.34 -8.82
C LEU A 461 1.54 -18.72 -8.15
N TYR A 462 0.49 -18.49 -8.95
CA TYR A 462 -0.85 -18.20 -8.46
C TYR A 462 -1.90 -18.96 -9.30
N MET A 463 -3.10 -19.13 -8.73
CA MET A 463 -4.23 -19.74 -9.44
C MET A 463 -5.26 -18.69 -9.87
N THR A 464 -5.79 -18.85 -11.08
CA THR A 464 -6.82 -17.98 -11.66
C THR A 464 -7.79 -18.75 -12.56
N TYR A 465 -9.04 -18.30 -12.65
CA TYR A 465 -10.01 -18.79 -13.66
C TYR A 465 -9.97 -17.98 -14.96
N ASN A 466 -9.16 -16.92 -15.01
CA ASN A 466 -8.97 -16.05 -16.17
C ASN A 466 -7.76 -16.50 -17.02
N GLY A 467 -7.55 -17.82 -17.12
CA GLY A 467 -6.53 -18.45 -17.96
C GLY A 467 -7.16 -19.41 -18.97
N MET A 468 -6.33 -19.92 -19.88
CA MET A 468 -6.72 -20.94 -20.86
C MET A 468 -5.87 -22.22 -20.73
N GLU A 469 -4.71 -22.14 -20.09
CA GLU A 469 -3.76 -23.22 -19.87
C GLU A 469 -2.93 -22.96 -18.60
N ASN A 470 -2.24 -24.00 -18.11
CA ASN A 470 -1.28 -23.87 -17.02
C ASN A 470 0.10 -23.50 -17.58
N ASP A 471 0.87 -22.70 -16.84
CA ASP A 471 2.24 -22.34 -17.24
C ASP A 471 3.27 -23.44 -16.89
N ILE A 472 2.85 -24.45 -16.12
CA ILE A 472 3.71 -25.56 -15.67
C ILE A 472 3.00 -26.91 -15.76
N ASP A 473 3.80 -27.98 -15.76
CA ASP A 473 3.35 -29.36 -15.63
C ASP A 473 3.22 -29.81 -14.16
N PHE A 474 2.48 -30.89 -13.93
CA PHE A 474 2.23 -31.47 -12.60
C PHE A 474 2.65 -32.95 -12.52
N PRO A 475 3.95 -33.27 -12.50
CA PRO A 475 4.42 -34.67 -12.53
C PRO A 475 4.14 -35.45 -11.23
N GLY A 476 3.71 -34.77 -10.16
CA GLY A 476 3.35 -35.39 -8.87
C GLY A 476 4.55 -35.68 -7.96
N GLN A 477 4.33 -36.46 -6.91
CA GLN A 477 5.35 -36.86 -5.91
C GLN A 477 5.97 -35.71 -5.10
N TYR A 478 5.19 -34.66 -4.85
CA TYR A 478 5.61 -33.51 -4.05
C TYR A 478 5.01 -33.55 -2.63
N THR A 479 5.75 -32.98 -1.68
CA THR A 479 5.25 -32.73 -0.32
C THR A 479 4.71 -31.31 -0.24
N MET A 480 3.46 -31.15 0.21
CA MET A 480 2.86 -29.83 0.44
C MET A 480 3.13 -29.36 1.86
N VAL A 481 3.67 -28.15 2.00
CA VAL A 481 3.80 -27.45 3.27
C VAL A 481 2.80 -26.30 3.28
N ILE A 482 1.93 -26.26 4.28
CA ILE A 482 0.90 -25.22 4.43
C ILE A 482 1.44 -24.17 5.40
N GLY A 483 1.39 -22.90 4.98
CA GLY A 483 1.80 -21.76 5.80
C GLY A 483 0.86 -21.47 6.98
N SER A 484 1.26 -20.51 7.80
CA SER A 484 0.51 -20.02 8.97
C SER A 484 -0.75 -19.24 8.62
#